data_AF-A0A6H0SFV1-F1
#
_entry.id   AF-A0A6H0SFV1-F1
#
_cell.length_a   1.000
_cell.length_b   1.000
_cell.length_c   1.000
_cell.angle_alpha   90.00
_cell.angle_beta   90.00
_cell.angle_gamma   90.00
#
_symmetry.space_group_name_H-M   'P 1'
#
loop_
_entity.id
_entity.type
_entity.pdbx_description
1 polymer ?
#
loop_
_entity_poly.entity_id
_entity_poly.type
_entity_poly.pdbx_seq_one_letter_code
_entity_poly.pdbx_strand_id
1 'polypeptide(L)'
;MLLGVAVIFFLLCIPMLIHGLIRRRKFSTLRDGEQTYSLRSSIRTELIMSALAAVLLVVCLVAGSGGYGRAMDNLQANIEREFSPTELDIHFWTGSSAVANISLPDGSSYEPATISLEDGYRPVINEASRNDQLPVNPDTSS
;
A
#
# COMPACT_ATOMS: atom_id res chain seq x y z
N MET A 1 -7.41 -1.24 -1.12
CA MET A 1 -8.24 -0.14 -1.64
C MET A 1 -8.09 1.16 -0.84
N LEU A 2 -8.32 1.17 0.48
CA LEU A 2 -8.28 2.40 1.29
C LEU A 2 -6.91 3.11 1.35
N LEU A 3 -5.80 2.36 1.29
CA LEU A 3 -4.45 2.94 1.20
C LEU A 3 -4.27 3.78 -0.08
N GLY A 4 -4.77 3.31 -1.22
CA GLY A 4 -4.72 4.08 -2.48
C GLY A 4 -5.56 5.36 -2.39
N VAL A 5 -6.74 5.29 -1.76
CA VAL A 5 -7.58 6.47 -1.50
C VAL A 5 -6.88 7.47 -0.58
N ALA A 6 -6.16 6.99 0.44
CA ALA A 6 -5.34 7.83 1.31
C ALA A 6 -4.27 8.61 0.53
N VAL A 7 -3.60 7.99 -0.45
CA VAL A 7 -2.61 8.69 -1.29
C VAL A 7 -3.25 9.85 -2.06
N ILE A 8 -4.44 9.66 -2.61
CA ILE A 8 -5.17 10.74 -3.32
C ILE A 8 -5.48 11.89 -2.36
N PHE A 9 -6.02 11.59 -1.17
CA PHE A 9 -6.28 12.62 -0.17
C PHE A 9 -5.01 13.33 0.27
N PHE A 10 -3.89 12.62 0.43
CA PHE A 10 -2.61 13.22 0.79
C PHE A 10 -2.15 14.25 -0.24
N LEU A 11 -2.21 13.88 -1.53
CA LEU A 11 -1.79 14.75 -2.63
C LEU A 11 -2.66 16.00 -2.79
N LEU A 12 -3.94 15.94 -2.44
CA LEU A 12 -4.84 17.10 -2.50
C LEU A 12 -4.82 17.93 -1.21
N CYS A 13 -4.78 17.27 -0.06
CA CYS A 13 -4.90 17.90 1.25
C CYS A 13 -3.69 18.75 1.58
N ILE A 14 -2.46 18.25 1.36
CA ILE A 14 -1.24 18.96 1.75
C ILE A 14 -1.10 20.29 0.99
N PRO A 15 -1.20 20.33 -0.36
CA PRO A 15 -1.13 21.59 -1.09
C PRO A 15 -2.25 22.56 -0.73
N MET A 16 -3.50 22.10 -0.57
CA MET A 16 -4.60 22.97 -0.16
C MET A 16 -4.39 23.56 1.24
N LEU A 17 -3.91 22.76 2.19
CA LEU A 17 -3.64 23.25 3.53
C LEU A 17 -2.53 24.30 3.52
N ILE A 18 -1.44 24.04 2.81
CA ILE A 18 -0.33 25.00 2.64
C ILE A 18 -0.85 26.28 1.99
N HIS A 19 -1.61 26.16 0.92
CA HIS A 19 -2.18 27.30 0.19
C HIS A 19 -3.10 28.15 1.09
N GLY A 20 -4.01 27.51 1.83
CA GLY A 20 -4.88 28.19 2.80
C GLY A 20 -4.11 28.89 3.93
N LEU A 21 -3.02 28.28 4.43
CA LEU A 21 -2.16 28.88 5.45
C LEU A 21 -1.38 30.10 4.92
N ILE A 22 -0.86 30.02 3.70
CA ILE A 22 -0.21 31.16 3.02
C ILE A 22 -1.22 32.30 2.85
N ARG A 23 -2.43 31.98 2.38
CA ARG A 23 -3.50 32.97 2.18
C ARG A 23 -3.91 33.63 3.49
N ARG A 24 -4.00 32.86 4.59
CA ARG A 24 -4.25 33.39 5.93
C ARG A 24 -3.13 34.32 6.41
N ARG A 25 -1.86 33.98 6.19
CA ARG A 25 -0.72 34.86 6.53
C ARG A 25 -0.76 36.17 5.74
N LYS A 26 -1.01 36.09 4.42
CA LYS A 26 -1.16 37.29 3.58
C LYS A 26 -2.34 38.15 4.01
N PHE A 27 -3.45 37.54 4.42
CA PHE A 27 -4.61 38.28 4.91
C PHE A 27 -4.29 39.12 6.16
N SER A 28 -3.50 38.60 7.09
CA SER A 28 -3.11 39.35 8.30
C SER A 28 -2.19 40.55 8.02
N THR A 29 -1.57 40.63 6.85
CA THR A 29 -0.70 41.76 6.45
C THR A 29 -1.42 42.81 5.61
N LEU A 30 -2.69 42.59 5.26
CA LEU A 30 -3.50 43.55 4.49
C LEU A 30 -3.92 44.74 5.35
N ARG A 31 -4.10 45.91 4.71
CA ARG A 31 -4.61 47.12 5.36
C ARG A 31 -6.08 46.94 5.76
N ASP A 32 -6.55 47.68 6.76
CA ASP A 32 -7.91 47.54 7.34
C ASP A 32 -9.07 47.74 6.34
N GLY A 33 -8.83 48.41 5.20
CA GLY A 33 -9.81 48.54 4.11
C GLY A 33 -9.83 47.39 3.09
N GLU A 34 -8.80 46.55 3.06
CA GLU A 34 -8.65 45.42 2.13
C GLU A 34 -9.05 44.09 2.75
N GLN A 35 -9.16 44.04 4.09
CA GLN A 35 -9.60 42.88 4.85
C GLN A 35 -11.12 42.70 4.81
N THR A 36 -11.65 42.32 3.66
CA THR A 36 -13.10 42.11 3.47
C THR A 36 -13.60 40.83 4.16
N TYR A 37 -14.88 40.83 4.53
CA TYR A 37 -15.55 39.65 5.10
C TYR A 37 -15.55 38.45 4.15
N SER A 38 -15.76 38.68 2.85
CA SER A 38 -15.75 37.63 1.83
C SER A 38 -14.39 36.93 1.75
N LEU A 39 -13.29 37.69 1.82
CA LEU A 39 -11.93 37.13 1.82
C LEU A 39 -11.64 36.31 3.09
N ARG A 40 -12.03 36.82 4.27
CA ARG A 40 -11.92 36.10 5.54
C ARG A 40 -12.71 34.78 5.52
N SER A 41 -13.95 34.83 5.04
CA SER A 41 -14.83 33.66 4.93
C SER A 41 -14.24 32.62 3.98
N SER A 42 -13.77 33.03 2.80
CA SER A 42 -13.15 32.15 1.81
C SER A 42 -11.91 31.42 2.36
N ILE A 43 -11.04 32.12 3.10
CA ILE A 43 -9.88 31.52 3.77
C ILE A 43 -10.33 30.51 4.83
N ARG A 44 -11.36 30.85 5.62
CA ARG A 44 -11.89 29.97 6.65
C ARG A 44 -12.48 28.69 6.06
N THR A 45 -13.27 28.79 5.00
CA THR A 45 -13.85 27.62 4.33
C THR A 45 -12.79 26.72 3.74
N GLU A 46 -11.75 27.30 3.13
CA GLU A 46 -10.62 26.54 2.56
C GLU A 46 -9.84 25.77 3.64
N LEU A 47 -9.59 26.40 4.78
CA LEU A 47 -8.95 25.76 5.94
C LEU A 47 -9.83 24.67 6.58
N ILE A 48 -11.15 24.87 6.63
CA ILE A 48 -12.08 23.85 7.15
C ILE A 48 -12.12 22.65 6.21
N MET A 49 -12.21 22.87 4.90
CA MET A 49 -12.24 21.78 3.91
C MET A 49 -10.93 20.98 3.91
N SER A 50 -9.77 21.66 4.00
CA SER A 50 -8.49 20.97 4.14
C SER A 50 -8.38 20.20 5.46
N ALA A 51 -8.88 20.74 6.58
CA ALA A 51 -8.93 20.01 7.84
C ALA A 51 -9.81 18.74 7.76
N LEU A 52 -10.99 18.84 7.13
CA LEU A 52 -11.87 17.68 6.92
C LEU A 52 -11.21 16.62 6.03
N ALA A 53 -10.54 17.04 4.95
CA ALA A 53 -9.76 16.14 4.09
C ALA A 53 -8.62 15.46 4.86
N ALA A 54 -7.93 16.18 5.76
CA ALA A 54 -6.89 15.62 6.62
C ALA A 54 -7.44 14.56 7.58
N VAL A 55 -8.62 14.79 8.16
CA VAL A 55 -9.28 13.80 9.02
C VAL A 55 -9.61 12.53 8.23
N LEU A 56 -10.21 12.67 7.03
CA LEU A 56 -10.52 11.54 6.17
C LEU A 56 -9.26 10.77 5.74
N LEU A 57 -8.18 11.48 5.43
CA LEU A 57 -6.88 10.88 5.14
C LEU A 57 -6.42 9.98 6.30
N VAL A 58 -6.44 10.49 7.53
CA VAL A 58 -6.02 9.73 8.72
C VAL A 58 -6.89 8.49 8.91
N VAL A 59 -8.21 8.62 8.76
CA VAL A 59 -9.14 7.48 8.84
C VAL A 59 -8.80 6.42 7.78
N CYS A 60 -8.59 6.83 6.52
CA CYS A 60 -8.22 5.91 5.45
C CYS A 60 -6.88 5.22 5.69
N LEU A 61 -5.90 5.94 6.26
CA LEU A 61 -4.60 5.36 6.61
C LEU A 61 -4.74 4.30 7.70
N VAL A 62 -5.44 4.60 8.80
CA VAL A 62 -5.63 3.67 9.92
C VAL A 62 -6.42 2.43 9.50
N ALA A 63 -7.54 2.63 8.80
CA ALA A 63 -8.36 1.52 8.32
C ALA A 63 -7.64 0.71 7.24
N GLY A 64 -6.90 1.37 6.36
CA GLY A 64 -6.14 0.75 5.29
C GLY A 64 -4.97 -0.09 5.79
N SER A 65 -4.16 0.43 6.72
CA SER A 65 -3.04 -0.30 7.32
C SER A 65 -3.53 -1.46 8.17
N GLY A 66 -4.57 -1.27 8.99
CA GLY A 66 -5.16 -2.34 9.79
C GLY A 66 -5.85 -3.43 8.95
N GLY A 67 -6.38 -3.08 7.77
CA GLY A 67 -6.89 -4.07 6.81
C GLY A 67 -5.77 -4.86 6.14
N TYR A 68 -4.67 -4.19 5.78
CA TYR A 68 -3.50 -4.82 5.18
C TYR A 68 -2.83 -5.82 6.14
N GLY A 69 -2.62 -5.44 7.41
CA GLY A 69 -2.04 -6.34 8.42
C GLY A 69 -2.85 -7.61 8.61
N ARG A 70 -4.17 -7.50 8.82
CA ARG A 70 -5.06 -8.67 8.95
C ARG A 70 -5.06 -9.57 7.71
N ALA A 71 -4.93 -8.99 6.52
CA ALA A 71 -4.82 -9.77 5.29
C ALA A 71 -3.50 -10.56 5.22
N MET A 72 -2.41 -9.98 5.71
CA MET A 72 -1.12 -10.68 5.85
C MET A 72 -1.22 -11.83 6.85
N ASP A 73 -1.79 -11.58 8.03
CA ASP A 73 -1.95 -12.63 9.06
C ASP A 73 -2.78 -13.81 8.53
N ASN A 74 -3.86 -13.52 7.79
CA ASN A 74 -4.68 -14.54 7.15
C ASN A 74 -3.94 -15.31 6.05
N LEU A 75 -3.11 -14.62 5.26
CA LEU A 75 -2.28 -15.27 4.25
C LEU A 75 -1.30 -16.24 4.90
N GLN A 76 -0.59 -15.79 5.93
CA GLN A 76 0.35 -16.62 6.67
C GLN A 76 -0.35 -17.85 7.26
N ALA A 77 -1.51 -17.67 7.91
CA ALA A 77 -2.29 -18.78 8.45
C ALA A 77 -2.74 -19.78 7.36
N ASN A 78 -3.10 -19.30 6.16
CA ASN A 78 -3.47 -20.17 5.04
C ASN A 78 -2.26 -20.95 4.50
N ILE A 79 -1.09 -20.33 4.40
CA ILE A 79 0.16 -20.98 3.98
C ILE A 79 0.55 -22.05 5.02
N GLU A 80 0.52 -21.72 6.30
CA GLU A 80 0.82 -22.64 7.40
C GLU A 80 -0.11 -23.85 7.38
N ARG A 81 -1.41 -23.63 7.15
CA ARG A 81 -2.41 -24.69 7.09
C ARG A 81 -2.25 -25.61 5.87
N GLU A 82 -1.92 -25.07 4.70
CA GLU A 82 -1.84 -25.86 3.46
C GLU A 82 -0.50 -26.60 3.35
N PHE A 83 0.60 -25.94 3.70
CA PHE A 83 1.96 -26.42 3.44
C PHE A 83 2.70 -26.90 4.67
N SER A 84 2.27 -26.50 5.88
CA SER A 84 2.98 -26.80 7.14
C SER A 84 4.50 -26.56 7.04
N PRO A 85 4.95 -25.36 6.61
CA PRO A 85 6.36 -25.10 6.35
C PRO A 85 7.18 -25.21 7.63
N THR A 86 8.41 -25.69 7.49
CA THR A 86 9.40 -25.70 8.57
C THR A 86 9.94 -24.29 8.82
N GLU A 87 10.01 -23.48 7.76
CA GLU A 87 10.42 -22.07 7.81
C GLU A 87 9.64 -21.26 6.79
N LEU A 88 9.18 -20.07 7.19
CA LEU A 88 8.43 -19.14 6.37
C LEU A 88 8.83 -17.71 6.73
N ASP A 89 9.40 -16.99 5.76
CA ASP A 89 9.75 -15.57 5.90
C ASP A 89 9.13 -14.78 4.74
N ILE A 90 8.09 -13.99 5.04
CA ILE A 90 7.36 -13.20 4.04
C ILE A 90 7.98 -11.81 3.96
N HIS A 91 8.72 -11.55 2.88
CA HIS A 91 9.39 -10.26 2.63
C HIS A 91 8.43 -9.18 2.16
N PHE A 92 7.48 -9.55 1.31
CA PHE A 92 6.60 -8.57 0.65
C PHE A 92 5.23 -9.16 0.30
N TRP A 93 4.19 -8.33 0.35
CA TRP A 93 2.81 -8.69 0.00
C TRP A 93 2.12 -7.59 -0.78
N THR A 94 1.46 -7.96 -1.88
CA THR A 94 0.75 -7.02 -2.76
C THR A 94 -0.76 -6.98 -2.53
N GLY A 95 -1.30 -7.91 -1.75
CA GLY A 95 -2.74 -8.15 -1.63
C GLY A 95 -3.24 -9.35 -2.45
N SER A 96 -2.49 -9.80 -3.44
CA SER A 96 -2.80 -10.98 -4.27
C SER A 96 -1.65 -11.98 -4.38
N SER A 97 -0.42 -11.52 -4.14
CA SER A 97 0.79 -12.35 -4.13
C SER A 97 1.78 -11.89 -3.07
N ALA A 98 2.46 -12.85 -2.45
CA ALA A 98 3.57 -12.66 -1.52
C ALA A 98 4.87 -13.10 -2.15
N VAL A 99 5.96 -12.41 -1.82
CA VAL A 99 7.31 -12.90 -2.03
C VAL A 99 7.82 -13.38 -0.68
N ALA A 100 8.17 -14.66 -0.60
CA ALA A 100 8.57 -15.29 0.64
C ALA A 100 9.68 -16.32 0.40
N ASN A 101 10.48 -16.55 1.44
CA ASN A 101 11.31 -17.74 1.53
C ASN A 101 10.50 -18.82 2.27
N ILE A 102 10.42 -20.02 1.70
CA ILE A 102 9.64 -21.11 2.28
C ILE A 102 10.41 -22.43 2.20
N SER A 103 10.49 -23.13 3.32
CA SER A 103 11.06 -24.48 3.43
C SER A 103 9.99 -25.47 3.86
N LEU A 104 9.77 -26.51 3.07
CA LEU A 104 8.74 -27.51 3.27
C LEU A 104 9.26 -28.72 4.06
N PRO A 105 8.37 -29.52 4.68
CA PRO A 105 8.76 -30.71 5.45
C PRO A 105 9.42 -31.81 4.63
N ASP A 106 9.19 -31.82 3.31
CA ASP A 106 9.80 -32.77 2.37
C ASP A 106 11.27 -32.45 2.04
N GLY A 107 11.80 -31.35 2.59
CA GLY A 107 13.17 -30.88 2.40
C GLY A 107 13.34 -29.95 1.20
N SER A 108 12.27 -29.63 0.47
CA SER A 108 12.32 -28.61 -0.58
C SER A 108 12.34 -27.20 0.04
N SER A 109 13.11 -26.30 -0.56
CA SER A 109 13.23 -24.91 -0.13
C SER A 109 13.25 -23.98 -1.34
N TYR A 110 12.53 -22.87 -1.23
CA TYR A 110 12.33 -21.91 -2.29
C TYR A 110 12.71 -20.50 -1.83
N GLU A 111 13.77 -19.95 -2.40
CA GLU A 111 14.33 -18.64 -2.06
C GLU A 111 14.76 -17.86 -3.32
N PRO A 112 14.03 -16.82 -3.77
CA PRO A 112 12.69 -16.40 -3.35
C PRO A 112 11.56 -17.14 -4.09
N ALA A 113 10.46 -17.43 -3.40
CA ALA A 113 9.22 -17.95 -3.96
C ALA A 113 8.16 -16.85 -4.13
N THR A 114 7.35 -16.92 -5.19
CA THR A 114 6.15 -16.09 -5.30
C THR A 114 4.91 -16.90 -4.95
N ILE A 115 4.29 -16.62 -3.81
CA ILE A 115 3.09 -17.31 -3.36
C ILE A 115 1.87 -16.48 -3.78
N SER A 116 1.07 -16.95 -4.72
CA SER A 116 -0.20 -16.31 -5.12
C SER A 116 -1.40 -16.98 -4.45
N LEU A 117 -2.48 -16.22 -4.27
CA LEU A 117 -3.77 -16.78 -3.88
C LEU A 117 -4.60 -17.09 -5.14
N GLU A 118 -5.00 -18.35 -5.30
CA GLU A 118 -5.97 -18.78 -6.32
C GLU A 118 -7.42 -18.74 -5.79
N ASP A 119 -8.37 -19.07 -6.67
CA ASP A 119 -9.79 -19.16 -6.34
C ASP A 119 -10.01 -20.01 -5.09
N GLY A 120 -10.78 -19.48 -4.14
CA GLY A 120 -11.00 -20.10 -2.83
C GLY A 120 -9.93 -19.78 -1.77
N TYR A 121 -9.05 -18.80 -2.01
CA TYR A 121 -7.98 -18.38 -1.09
C TYR A 121 -6.91 -19.44 -0.83
N ARG A 122 -6.74 -20.37 -1.78
CA ARG A 122 -5.72 -21.40 -1.70
C ARG A 122 -4.36 -20.79 -2.09
N PRO A 123 -3.33 -20.89 -1.25
CA PRO A 123 -2.00 -20.41 -1.61
C PRO A 123 -1.34 -21.40 -2.58
N VAL A 124 -0.69 -20.87 -3.61
CA VAL A 124 0.06 -21.63 -4.61
C VAL A 124 1.46 -21.04 -4.74
N ILE A 125 2.47 -21.90 -4.65
CA ILE A 125 3.87 -21.53 -4.80
C ILE A 125 4.17 -21.50 -6.30
N ASN A 126 4.39 -20.30 -6.84
CA ASN A 126 4.96 -20.12 -8.16
C ASN A 126 6.46 -19.93 -8.00
N GLU A 127 7.24 -20.86 -8.55
CA GLU A 127 8.69 -20.71 -8.63
C GLU A 127 9.01 -19.51 -9.54
N ALA A 128 9.85 -18.59 -9.06
CA ALA A 128 10.53 -17.70 -9.98
C ALA A 128 11.44 -18.60 -10.83
N SER A 129 11.13 -18.71 -12.14
CA SER A 129 11.86 -19.57 -13.08
C SER A 129 13.36 -19.50 -12.80
N ARG A 130 13.94 -20.57 -12.27
CA ARG A 130 15.39 -20.68 -12.10
C ARG A 130 15.98 -20.49 -13.51
N ASN A 131 16.83 -19.49 -13.71
CA ASN A 131 17.47 -19.18 -15.00
C ASN A 131 18.32 -20.36 -15.57
N ASP A 132 18.36 -21.49 -14.87
CA ASP A 132 19.10 -22.69 -15.22
C ASP A 132 18.24 -23.71 -16.00
N GLN A 133 16.93 -23.46 -16.15
CA GLN A 133 16.00 -24.23 -17.00
C GLN A 133 15.74 -23.51 -18.33
N LEU A 134 16.79 -23.06 -19.01
CA LEU A 134 16.70 -22.96 -20.47
C LEU A 134 16.73 -24.38 -21.03
N PRO A 135 15.81 -24.79 -21.91
CA PRO A 135 15.93 -26.07 -22.59
C PRO A 135 17.28 -26.08 -23.31
N VAL A 136 18.17 -26.99 -22.91
CA VAL A 136 19.36 -27.33 -23.71
C VAL A 136 18.82 -27.74 -25.07
N ASN A 137 19.06 -26.89 -26.07
CA ASN A 137 18.68 -27.16 -27.44
C ASN A 137 19.37 -28.48 -27.86
N PRO A 138 18.63 -29.55 -28.22
CA PRO A 138 19.23 -30.81 -28.61
C PRO A 138 19.97 -30.76 -29.95
N ASP A 139 19.98 -29.64 -30.66
CA ASP A 139 20.55 -29.53 -32.00
C ASP A 139 22.01 -29.03 -32.04
N THR A 140 22.88 -29.60 -31.20
CA THR A 140 24.33 -29.58 -31.44
C THR A 140 24.87 -30.99 -31.56
N SER A 141 24.46 -31.68 -32.62
CA SER A 141 25.22 -32.79 -33.17
C SER A 141 25.11 -32.77 -34.70
N SER A 142 26.17 -32.29 -35.34
CA SER A 142 26.76 -32.70 -36.65
C SER A 142 27.25 -31.49 -37.44
#